data_AF-A0A818XPU6-F1
#
_entry.id   AF-A0A818XPU6-F1
#
_cell.length_a   1.000
_cell.length_b   1.000
_cell.length_c   1.000
_cell.angle_alpha   90.00
_cell.angle_beta   90.00
_cell.angle_gamma   90.00
#
_symmetry.space_group_name_H-M   'P 1'
#
loop_
_entity.id
_entity.type
_entity.pdbx_description
1 polymer ?
#
loop_
_entity_poly.entity_id
_entity_poly.type
_entity_poly.pdbx_seq_one_letter_code
_entity_poly.pdbx_strand_id
1 'polypeptide(L)'
;LKYKDCATTYSQSFTYGTTPTSQCTAWITFAAGLTCTSYSSLRIYGSNDPTGITITDSYVATAIAVALRANTTYSATSNGYTWIVGVCGSGYEITATGTLCTCNSGYTIRPCIGGTANSGGIAGSTCPTGTQTLSLDFS
;
A
#
# COMPACT_ATOMS: atom_id res chain seq x y z
N LEU A 1 20.69 -18.44 16.29
CA LEU A 1 19.40 -17.77 16.01
C LEU A 1 19.58 -16.98 14.72
N LYS A 2 18.96 -17.39 13.61
CA LYS A 2 18.97 -16.58 12.39
C LYS A 2 18.00 -15.42 12.62
N TYR A 3 18.48 -14.18 12.52
CA TYR A 3 17.62 -13.01 12.55
C TYR A 3 16.61 -13.14 11.40
N LYS A 4 15.34 -12.92 11.70
CA LYS A 4 14.29 -12.88 10.66
C LYS A 4 14.46 -11.56 9.94
N ASP A 5 14.84 -11.60 8.66
CA ASP A 5 14.85 -10.40 7.84
C ASP A 5 13.42 -9.86 7.74
N CYS A 6 13.23 -8.62 8.18
CA CYS A 6 11.94 -7.94 8.16
C CYS A 6 11.60 -7.33 6.80
N ALA A 7 12.50 -7.49 5.82
CA ALA A 7 12.27 -7.08 4.46
C ALA A 7 11.08 -7.85 3.86
N THR A 8 10.03 -7.16 3.44
CA THR A 8 8.87 -7.77 2.77
C THR A 8 8.38 -6.82 1.69
N THR A 9 8.11 -7.37 0.50
CA THR A 9 7.67 -6.61 -0.68
C THR A 9 6.33 -7.13 -1.17
N TYR A 10 5.40 -6.20 -1.40
CA TYR A 10 4.26 -6.39 -2.28
C TYR A 10 4.58 -5.72 -3.61
N SER A 11 4.36 -6.40 -4.73
CA SER A 11 4.47 -5.79 -6.06
C SER A 11 3.59 -6.54 -7.03
N GLN A 12 2.63 -5.85 -7.63
CA GLN A 12 1.64 -6.44 -8.53
C GLN A 12 1.28 -5.50 -9.68
N SER A 13 0.98 -6.08 -10.84
CA SER A 13 0.48 -5.34 -12.00
C SER A 13 -1.04 -5.27 -11.99
N PHE A 14 -1.57 -4.08 -12.24
CA PHE A 14 -2.99 -3.77 -12.31
C PHE A 14 -3.33 -3.25 -13.70
N THR A 15 -4.30 -3.86 -14.36
CA THR A 15 -4.77 -3.46 -15.69
C THR A 15 -6.19 -2.93 -15.57
N TYR A 16 -6.41 -1.73 -16.09
CA TYR A 16 -7.74 -1.13 -16.17
C TYR A 16 -8.77 -2.06 -16.81
N GLY A 17 -9.99 -2.06 -16.25
CA GLY A 17 -11.08 -2.91 -16.72
C GLY A 17 -10.99 -4.37 -16.25
N THR A 18 -9.99 -4.71 -15.42
CA THR A 18 -9.81 -6.06 -14.87
C THR A 18 -10.00 -6.08 -13.36
N THR A 19 -10.80 -7.01 -12.85
CA THR A 19 -10.97 -7.20 -11.40
C THR A 19 -9.66 -7.74 -10.80
N PRO A 20 -9.07 -7.09 -9.80
CA PRO A 20 -7.76 -7.44 -9.24
C PRO A 20 -7.81 -8.61 -8.22
N THR A 21 -8.39 -9.75 -8.60
CA THR A 21 -8.63 -10.87 -7.66
C THR A 21 -7.33 -11.45 -7.10
N SER A 22 -6.36 -11.78 -7.95
CA SER A 22 -5.07 -12.33 -7.50
C SER A 22 -4.25 -11.29 -6.74
N GLN A 23 -4.30 -10.03 -7.18
CA GLN A 23 -3.61 -8.91 -6.53
C GLN A 23 -4.17 -8.64 -5.13
N CYS A 24 -5.48 -8.77 -4.94
CA CYS A 24 -6.12 -8.71 -3.62
C CYS A 24 -5.71 -9.87 -2.71
N THR A 25 -5.71 -11.11 -3.20
CA THR A 25 -5.22 -12.26 -2.41
C THR A 25 -3.76 -12.08 -2.00
N ALA A 26 -2.91 -11.62 -2.92
CA ALA A 26 -1.51 -11.31 -2.63
C ALA A 26 -1.37 -10.18 -1.59
N TRP A 27 -2.25 -9.17 -1.64
CA TRP A 27 -2.24 -8.05 -0.70
C TRP A 27 -2.57 -8.50 0.72
N ILE A 28 -3.61 -9.32 0.88
CA ILE A 28 -4.00 -9.89 2.17
C ILE A 28 -2.88 -10.78 2.73
N THR A 29 -2.28 -11.61 1.87
CA THR A 29 -1.15 -12.48 2.26
C THR A 29 0.06 -11.66 2.72
N PHE A 30 0.39 -10.61 1.96
CA PHE A 30 1.47 -9.68 2.31
C PHE A 30 1.22 -9.00 3.65
N ALA A 31 0.03 -8.42 3.86
CA ALA A 31 -0.32 -7.73 5.10
C ALA A 31 -0.27 -8.68 6.32
N ALA A 32 -0.75 -9.93 6.17
CA ALA A 32 -0.65 -10.95 7.21
C ALA A 32 0.82 -11.32 7.55
N GLY A 33 1.72 -11.21 6.58
CA GLY A 33 3.15 -11.46 6.75
C GLY A 33 3.91 -10.41 7.57
N LEU A 34 3.34 -9.21 7.75
CA LEU A 34 3.96 -8.06 8.44
C LEU A 34 4.04 -8.24 9.95
N THR A 35 4.90 -9.17 10.38
CA THR A 35 4.94 -9.74 11.73
C THR A 35 6.13 -9.28 12.57
N CYS A 36 6.98 -8.40 12.04
CA CYS A 36 8.11 -7.88 12.80
C CYS A 36 7.66 -6.93 13.90
N THR A 37 8.45 -6.86 14.97
CA THR A 37 8.22 -5.95 16.09
C THR A 37 8.38 -4.49 15.67
N SER A 38 9.27 -4.22 14.71
CA SER A 38 9.53 -2.90 14.17
C SER A 38 9.98 -2.97 12.72
N TYR A 39 9.70 -1.90 11.99
CA TYR A 39 10.19 -1.63 10.64
C TYR A 39 10.92 -0.30 10.64
N SER A 40 12.10 -0.26 10.03
CA SER A 40 12.92 0.95 9.91
C SER A 40 12.46 1.86 8.78
N SER A 41 11.81 1.29 7.76
CA SER A 41 11.39 2.01 6.57
C SER A 41 10.15 1.40 5.93
N LEU A 42 9.40 2.25 5.21
CA LEU A 42 8.36 1.86 4.28
C LEU A 42 8.57 2.64 2.98
N ARG A 43 8.39 2.00 1.82
CA ARG A 43 8.44 2.66 0.52
C ARG A 43 7.27 2.24 -0.36
N ILE A 44 6.50 3.21 -0.85
CA ILE A 44 5.45 2.99 -1.85
C ILE A 44 5.93 3.55 -3.20
N TYR A 45 5.83 2.74 -4.25
CA TYR A 45 6.37 3.05 -5.57
C TYR A 45 5.67 2.23 -6.66
N GLY A 46 6.00 2.48 -7.92
CA GLY A 46 5.37 1.77 -9.02
C GLY A 46 5.97 2.08 -10.38
N SER A 47 5.36 1.58 -11.44
CA SER A 47 5.92 1.75 -12.80
C SER A 47 5.94 3.20 -13.29
N ASN A 48 5.06 4.07 -12.78
CA ASN A 48 5.04 5.49 -13.18
C ASN A 48 5.95 6.38 -12.31
N ASP A 49 6.37 5.88 -11.16
CA ASP A 49 7.41 6.49 -10.32
C ASP A 49 8.20 5.38 -9.63
N PRO A 50 9.27 4.89 -10.28
CA PRO A 50 10.10 3.84 -9.73
C PRO A 50 10.91 4.28 -8.51
N THR A 51 11.03 5.60 -8.26
CA THR A 51 11.68 6.15 -7.07
C THR A 51 10.71 6.10 -5.89
N GLY A 52 9.47 6.50 -6.10
CA GLY A 52 8.42 6.47 -5.09
C GLY A 52 8.71 7.39 -3.91
N ILE A 53 7.97 7.17 -2.82
CA ILE A 53 8.14 7.90 -1.57
C ILE A 53 8.48 6.93 -0.44
N THR A 54 9.42 7.35 0.40
CA THR A 54 9.96 6.53 1.49
C THR A 54 9.70 7.22 2.83
N ILE A 55 9.20 6.46 3.80
CA ILE A 55 9.19 6.81 5.22
C ILE A 55 10.45 6.23 5.84
N THR A 56 11.24 7.05 6.52
CA THR A 56 12.39 6.61 7.34
C THR A 56 12.12 6.75 8.84
N ASP A 57 10.92 7.19 9.21
CA ASP A 57 10.43 7.20 10.58
C ASP A 57 9.95 5.79 10.94
N SER A 58 10.72 5.10 11.79
CA SER A 58 10.44 3.72 12.18
C SER A 58 9.16 3.57 12.99
N TYR A 59 8.74 4.60 13.73
CA TYR A 59 7.48 4.56 14.47
C TYR A 59 6.30 4.56 13.50
N VAL A 60 6.31 5.46 12.51
CA VAL A 60 5.25 5.55 11.49
C VAL A 60 5.23 4.30 10.60
N ALA A 61 6.38 3.85 10.11
CA ALA A 61 6.46 2.63 9.30
C ALA A 61 5.92 1.41 10.07
N THR A 62 6.32 1.24 11.34
CA THR A 62 5.83 0.14 12.17
C THR A 62 4.32 0.24 12.41
N ALA A 63 3.80 1.43 12.70
CA ALA A 63 2.37 1.62 12.94
C ALA A 63 1.52 1.31 11.69
N ILE A 64 1.99 1.69 10.50
CA ILE A 64 1.34 1.32 9.22
C ILE A 64 1.34 -0.19 9.03
N ALA A 65 2.47 -0.88 9.27
CA ALA A 65 2.55 -2.34 9.16
C ALA A 65 1.57 -3.05 10.10
N VAL A 66 1.50 -2.58 11.36
CA VAL A 66 0.56 -3.09 12.36
C VAL A 66 -0.88 -2.86 11.92
N ALA A 67 -1.21 -1.68 11.41
CA ALA A 67 -2.57 -1.34 10.96
C ALA A 67 -3.02 -2.21 9.79
N LEU A 68 -2.15 -2.38 8.78
CA LEU A 68 -2.39 -3.26 7.64
C LEU A 68 -2.60 -4.71 8.08
N ARG A 69 -1.77 -5.23 8.98
CA ARG A 69 -1.92 -6.60 9.49
C ARG A 69 -3.20 -6.78 10.30
N ALA A 70 -3.58 -5.80 11.11
CA ALA A 70 -4.60 -5.95 12.15
C ALA A 70 -6.04 -5.59 11.74
N ASN A 71 -6.26 -5.05 10.53
CA ASN A 71 -7.58 -4.46 10.19
C ASN A 71 -7.96 -3.25 11.02
N THR A 72 -6.98 -2.40 11.30
CA THR A 72 -7.24 -1.17 12.03
C THR A 72 -6.94 0.06 11.18
N THR A 73 -7.57 1.17 11.55
CA THR A 73 -7.32 2.46 10.94
C THR A 73 -6.08 3.10 11.55
N TYR A 74 -5.28 3.77 10.73
CA TYR A 74 -4.16 4.58 11.18
C TYR A 74 -4.03 5.83 10.31
N SER A 75 -3.60 6.94 10.91
CA SER A 75 -3.22 8.12 10.16
C SER A 75 -2.08 8.87 10.86
N ALA A 76 -1.07 9.27 10.08
CA ALA A 76 0.02 10.12 10.55
C ALA A 76 0.66 10.86 9.38
N THR A 77 1.36 11.95 9.69
CA THR A 77 2.17 12.68 8.70
C THR A 77 3.62 12.24 8.79
N SER A 78 4.24 11.90 7.66
CA SER A 78 5.68 11.60 7.57
C SER A 78 6.21 11.89 6.17
N ASN A 79 7.44 12.41 6.11
CA ASN A 79 8.11 12.83 4.87
C ASN A 79 7.25 13.76 3.97
N GLY A 80 6.48 14.66 4.59
CA GLY A 80 5.61 15.61 3.88
C GLY A 80 4.27 15.06 3.37
N TYR A 81 3.96 13.79 3.64
CA TYR A 81 2.70 13.15 3.23
C TYR A 81 1.86 12.74 4.44
N THR A 82 0.54 12.79 4.28
CA THR A 82 -0.41 12.22 5.24
C THR A 82 -0.72 10.79 4.82
N TRP A 83 -0.18 9.84 5.58
CA TRP A 83 -0.39 8.41 5.38
C TRP A 83 -1.65 7.99 6.10
N ILE A 84 -2.48 7.22 5.41
CA ILE A 84 -3.73 6.70 5.93
C ILE A 84 -3.80 5.22 5.58
N VAL A 85 -4.13 4.40 6.58
CA VAL A 85 -4.52 3.00 6.41
C VAL A 85 -5.94 2.84 6.89
N GLY A 86 -6.75 2.10 6.15
CA GLY A 86 -8.07 1.70 6.62
C GLY A 86 -8.77 0.72 5.70
N VAL A 87 -9.95 0.29 6.14
CA VAL A 87 -10.78 -0.70 5.45
C VAL A 87 -11.27 -0.12 4.13
N CYS A 88 -11.12 -0.90 3.05
CA CYS A 88 -11.69 -0.57 1.76
C CYS A 88 -12.10 -1.82 0.97
N GLY A 89 -13.38 -1.92 0.66
CA GLY A 89 -13.97 -3.13 0.08
C GLY A 89 -13.82 -4.33 1.02
N SER A 90 -13.30 -5.44 0.50
CA SER A 90 -13.03 -6.66 1.28
C SER A 90 -11.64 -6.70 1.94
N GLY A 91 -10.87 -5.63 1.79
CA GLY A 91 -9.54 -5.53 2.37
C GLY A 91 -9.22 -4.12 2.79
N TYR A 92 -8.04 -3.64 2.39
CA TYR A 92 -7.43 -2.46 2.98
C TYR A 92 -6.82 -1.58 1.93
N GLU A 93 -6.80 -0.30 2.25
CA GLU A 93 -6.11 0.73 1.50
C GLU A 93 -4.98 1.29 2.34
N ILE A 94 -3.84 1.49 1.69
CA ILE A 94 -2.84 2.46 2.12
C ILE A 94 -2.84 3.59 1.10
N THR A 95 -2.88 4.82 1.60
CA THR A 95 -2.73 6.01 0.76
C THR A 95 -1.86 7.05 1.45
N ALA A 96 -1.03 7.75 0.69
CA ALA A 96 -0.28 8.92 1.15
C ALA A 96 -0.96 10.24 0.74
N THR A 97 -2.11 10.17 0.08
CA THR A 97 -2.78 11.30 -0.57
C THR A 97 -4.29 11.15 -0.59
N GLY A 98 -5.03 12.14 -0.08
CA GLY A 98 -6.49 12.17 -0.18
C GLY A 98 -7.20 11.32 0.87
N THR A 99 -8.31 10.71 0.49
CA THR A 99 -9.20 9.96 1.40
C THR A 99 -9.36 8.52 0.95
N LEU A 100 -9.51 7.61 1.91
CA LEU A 100 -9.76 6.18 1.66
C LEU A 100 -10.98 5.96 0.76
N CYS A 101 -10.95 4.90 -0.03
CA CYS A 101 -12.00 4.42 -0.92
C CYS A 101 -12.49 5.40 -1.98
N THR A 102 -11.70 6.40 -2.34
CA THR A 102 -12.06 7.40 -3.35
C THR A 102 -10.98 7.57 -4.39
N CYS A 103 -11.36 7.76 -5.66
CA CYS A 103 -10.41 8.17 -6.69
C CYS A 103 -9.75 9.49 -6.29
N ASN A 104 -8.43 9.52 -6.33
CA ASN A 104 -7.62 10.69 -6.01
C ASN A 104 -6.38 10.71 -6.93
N SER A 105 -5.40 11.55 -6.61
CA SER A 105 -4.11 11.56 -7.29
C SER A 105 -2.98 11.46 -6.28
N GLY A 106 -2.03 10.58 -6.53
CA GLY A 106 -0.85 10.39 -5.69
C GLY A 106 -0.46 8.93 -5.55
N TYR A 107 -0.34 8.45 -4.31
CA TYR A 107 0.20 7.13 -3.98
C TYR A 107 -0.82 6.35 -3.17
N THR A 108 -1.50 5.41 -3.81
CA THR A 108 -2.56 4.60 -3.20
C THR A 108 -2.48 3.16 -3.68
N ILE A 109 -2.62 2.22 -2.76
CA ILE A 109 -2.76 0.78 -3.05
C ILE A 109 -4.02 0.29 -2.31
N ARG A 110 -5.02 -0.19 -3.06
CA ARG A 110 -6.27 -0.75 -2.53
C ARG A 110 -6.81 -1.89 -3.38
N PRO A 111 -6.08 -3.01 -3.48
CA PRO A 111 -6.37 -4.08 -4.43
C PRO A 111 -7.71 -4.75 -4.17
N CYS A 112 -8.26 -4.64 -2.96
CA CYS A 112 -9.46 -5.34 -2.53
C CYS A 112 -10.74 -4.48 -2.55
N ILE A 113 -10.72 -3.31 -3.20
CA ILE A 113 -11.88 -2.40 -3.27
C ILE A 113 -13.10 -2.99 -4.01
N GLY A 114 -12.91 -4.04 -4.83
CA GLY A 114 -13.99 -4.78 -5.49
C GLY A 114 -14.42 -4.27 -6.87
N GLY A 115 -13.79 -3.21 -7.39
CA GLY A 115 -14.01 -2.69 -8.75
C GLY A 115 -12.88 -3.03 -9.74
N THR A 116 -13.06 -2.64 -11.00
CA THR A 116 -12.12 -2.92 -12.11
C THR A 116 -11.21 -1.75 -12.47
N ALA A 117 -11.42 -0.57 -11.86
CA ALA A 117 -10.79 0.68 -12.28
C ALA A 117 -10.34 1.58 -11.12
N ASN A 118 -10.36 1.07 -9.89
CA ASN A 118 -10.15 1.88 -8.68
C ASN A 118 -9.16 1.24 -7.69
N SER A 119 -8.30 0.32 -8.15
CA SER A 119 -7.39 -0.46 -7.30
C SER A 119 -6.20 0.32 -6.72
N GLY A 120 -6.03 1.58 -7.13
CA GLY A 120 -4.92 2.42 -6.70
C GLY A 120 -4.17 3.04 -7.87
N GLY A 121 -3.09 3.75 -7.55
CA GLY A 121 -2.20 4.37 -8.51
C GLY A 121 -0.99 5.00 -7.83
N ILE A 122 0.09 5.16 -8.60
CA ILE A 122 1.35 5.77 -8.16
C ILE A 122 1.66 6.98 -9.04
N ALA A 123 1.99 8.11 -8.40
CA ALA A 123 2.36 9.38 -9.03
C ALA A 123 1.39 9.85 -10.13
N GLY A 124 0.08 9.78 -9.85
CA GLY A 124 -0.97 10.18 -10.79
C GLY A 124 -2.35 9.71 -10.32
N SER A 125 -3.31 9.62 -11.26
CA SER A 125 -4.67 9.14 -10.96
C SER A 125 -4.64 7.75 -10.30
N THR A 126 -5.37 7.59 -9.21
CA THR A 126 -5.54 6.31 -8.49
C THR A 126 -6.76 5.52 -8.94
N CYS A 127 -7.40 6.01 -10.00
CA CYS A 127 -8.32 5.29 -10.86
C CYS A 127 -7.79 5.39 -12.30
N PRO A 128 -6.62 4.78 -12.58
CA PRO A 128 -5.91 5.01 -13.83
C PRO A 128 -6.59 4.31 -15.01
N THR A 129 -6.45 4.91 -16.19
CA THR A 129 -6.79 4.27 -17.47
C THR A 129 -5.50 3.66 -18.05
N GLY A 130 -5.23 2.38 -17.80
CA GLY A 130 -4.05 1.68 -18.30
C GLY A 130 -3.56 0.58 -17.38
N THR A 131 -2.33 0.12 -17.63
CA THR A 131 -1.65 -0.85 -16.77
C THR A 131 -0.57 -0.17 -15.94
N GLN A 132 -0.53 -0.45 -14.65
CA GLN A 132 0.49 0.06 -13.74
C GLN A 132 0.91 -1.03 -12.73
N THR A 133 2.20 -1.10 -12.42
CA THR A 133 2.67 -1.87 -11.27
C THR A 133 2.60 -1.01 -10.03
N LEU A 134 2.00 -1.52 -8.96
CA LEU A 134 1.97 -0.89 -7.64
C LEU A 134 2.76 -1.75 -6.67
N SER A 135 3.63 -1.11 -5.88
CA SER A 135 4.54 -1.79 -4.98
C SER A 135 4.61 -1.13 -3.61
N LEU A 136 4.80 -1.94 -2.57
CA LEU A 136 5.03 -1.51 -1.20
C LEU A 136 6.12 -2.38 -0.56
N ASP A 137 7.19 -1.74 -0.10
CA ASP A 137 8.28 -2.39 0.62
C ASP A 137 8.28 -1.96 2.08
N PHE A 138 8.57 -2.92 2.96
CA PHE A 138 8.98 -2.69 4.34
C PHE A 138 10.36 -3.27 4.57
N SER A 139 11.15 -2.65 5.45
CA SER A 139 12.46 -3.15 5.89
C SER A 139 12.77 -2.80 7.34
#